data_AF-A0A3D5JQ60-F1
#
_entry.id   AF-A0A3D5JQ60-F1
#
_cell.length_a   1.000
_cell.length_b   1.000
_cell.length_c   1.000
_cell.angle_alpha   90.00
_cell.angle_beta   90.00
_cell.angle_gamma   90.00
#
_symmetry.space_group_name_H-M   'P 1'
#
loop_
_entity.id
_entity.type
_entity.pdbx_description
1 polymer ?
#
loop_
_entity_poly.entity_id
_entity_poly.type
_entity_poly.pdbx_seq_one_letter_code
_entity_poly.pdbx_strand_id
1 'polypeptide(L)' 'AGEALAVEMRARHQTVERFLLALGVDADSARRDAEGIEHHVSEATLAAFEAFVRKADGHG' A
#
# COMPACT_ATOMS: atom_id res chain seq x y z
N ALA A 1 21.63 4.35 -9.47
CA ALA A 1 21.19 3.10 -8.84
C ALA A 1 20.23 3.29 -7.66
N GLY A 2 20.18 4.45 -6.99
CA GLY A 2 19.22 4.67 -5.87
C GLY A 2 17.81 5.11 -6.27
N GLU A 3 17.65 5.72 -7.46
CA GLU A 3 16.38 6.34 -7.87
C GLU A 3 15.27 5.33 -8.17
N ALA A 4 15.59 4.24 -8.87
CA ALA A 4 14.62 3.19 -9.19
C ALA A 4 14.07 2.50 -7.93
N LEU A 5 14.93 2.29 -6.93
CA LEU A 5 14.55 1.71 -5.65
C LEU A 5 13.63 2.65 -4.86
N ALA A 6 13.89 3.96 -4.90
CA ALA A 6 13.02 4.95 -4.24
C ALA A 6 11.64 5.04 -4.87
N VAL A 7 11.54 4.89 -6.19
CA VAL A 7 10.26 4.84 -6.92
C VAL A 7 9.48 3.58 -6.56
N GLU A 8 10.16 2.43 -6.51
CA GLU A 8 9.53 1.16 -6.14
C GLU A 8 8.98 1.20 -4.71
N MET A 9 9.78 1.67 -3.74
CA MET A 9 9.34 1.79 -2.35
C MET A 9 8.14 2.75 -2.22
N ARG A 10 8.14 3.87 -2.94
CA ARG A 10 7.00 4.81 -2.96
C ARG A 10 5.73 4.17 -3.53
N ALA A 11 5.84 3.34 -4.57
CA ALA A 11 4.70 2.62 -5.12
C ALA A 11 4.13 1.62 -4.11
N ARG A 12 5.01 0.88 -3.41
CA ARG A 12 4.62 -0.05 -2.34
C ARG A 12 3.92 0.68 -1.19
N HIS A 13 4.49 1.81 -0.75
CA HIS A 13 3.92 2.69 0.27
C HIS A 13 2.47 3.05 -0.05
N GLN A 14 2.23 3.57 -1.25
CA GLN A 14 0.92 4.04 -1.69
C GLN A 14 -0.11 2.91 -1.76
N THR A 15 0.31 1.72 -2.20
CA THR A 15 -0.58 0.55 -2.24
C THR A 15 -1.01 0.13 -0.83
N VAL A 16 -0.08 0.08 0.12
CA VAL A 16 -0.39 -0.31 1.51
C VAL A 16 -1.24 0.77 2.19
N GLU A 17 -0.89 2.05 2.04
CA GLU A 17 -1.65 3.17 2.59
C GLU A 17 -3.11 3.14 2.08
N ARG A 18 -3.31 3.02 0.76
CA ARG A 18 -4.65 2.94 0.16
C ARG A 18 -5.44 1.74 0.64
N PHE A 19 -4.77 0.60 0.83
CA PHE A 19 -5.41 -0.59 1.37
C PHE A 19 -5.90 -0.36 2.81
N LEU A 20 -5.07 0.21 3.68
CA LEU A 20 -5.43 0.51 5.06
C LEU A 20 -6.57 1.54 5.13
N LEU A 21 -6.52 2.57 4.29
CA LEU A 21 -7.62 3.54 4.16
C LEU A 21 -8.92 2.87 3.71
N ALA A 22 -8.87 1.96 2.75
CA ALA A 22 -10.03 1.20 2.27
C ALA A 22 -10.61 0.25 3.35
N LEU A 23 -9.79 -0.19 4.31
CA LEU A 23 -10.25 -0.92 5.49
C LEU A 23 -10.90 -0.02 6.56
N GLY A 24 -10.81 1.31 6.42
CA GLY A 24 -11.34 2.28 7.38
C GLY A 24 -10.35 2.69 8.46
N VAL A 25 -9.05 2.43 8.28
CA VAL A 25 -7.99 2.94 9.15
C VAL A 25 -7.83 4.44 8.92
N ASP A 26 -7.53 5.20 9.98
CA ASP A 26 -7.29 6.64 9.87
C ASP A 26 -6.01 6.93 9.06
N ALA A 27 -5.96 8.08 8.41
CA ALA A 27 -4.88 8.41 7.48
C ALA A 27 -3.50 8.52 8.14
N ASP A 28 -3.44 8.90 9.42
CA ASP A 28 -2.18 9.03 10.15
C ASP A 28 -1.61 7.66 10.53
N SER A 29 -2.47 6.74 10.97
CA SER A 29 -2.09 5.35 11.21
C SER A 29 -1.75 4.64 9.90
N ALA A 30 -2.54 4.84 8.84
CA ALA A 30 -2.28 4.24 7.53
C ALA A 30 -0.90 4.61 6.97
N ARG A 31 -0.46 5.87 7.09
CA ARG A 31 0.90 6.29 6.69
C ARG A 31 1.98 5.61 7.52
N ARG A 32 1.86 5.65 8.85
CA ARG A 32 2.87 5.08 9.76
C ARG A 32 3.00 3.56 9.56
N ASP A 33 1.88 2.88 9.41
CA ASP A 33 1.85 1.44 9.24
C ASP A 33 2.36 1.04 7.84
N ALA A 34 2.08 1.84 6.81
CA ALA A 34 2.61 1.60 5.45
C ALA A 34 4.15 1.58 5.42
N GLU A 35 4.82 2.50 6.12
CA GLU A 35 6.29 2.51 6.24
C GLU A 35 6.85 1.21 6.84
N GLY A 36 6.18 0.66 7.85
CA GLY A 36 6.60 -0.61 8.46
C GLY A 36 6.31 -1.82 7.58
N ILE A 37 5.15 -1.83 6.94
CA ILE A 37 4.65 -2.96 6.15
C ILE A 37 5.38 -3.05 4.80
N GLU A 38 5.64 -1.94 4.11
CA GLU A 38 6.27 -1.94 2.78
C GLU A 38 7.67 -2.59 2.77
N HIS A 39 8.37 -2.53 3.90
CA HIS A 39 9.70 -3.12 4.05
C HIS A 39 9.67 -4.65 4.27
N HIS A 40 8.56 -5.19 4.77
CA HIS A 40 8.45 -6.61 5.16
C HIS A 40 7.41 -7.40 4.35
N VAL A 41 6.59 -6.71 3.56
CA VAL A 41 5.52 -7.33 2.78
C VAL A 41 6.09 -8.03 1.55
N SER A 42 5.63 -9.25 1.29
CA SER A 42 5.98 -9.96 0.06
C SER A 42 5.22 -9.40 -1.14
N GLU A 43 5.76 -9.58 -2.35
CA GLU A 43 5.12 -9.15 -3.59
C GLU A 43 3.72 -9.77 -3.78
N ALA A 44 3.54 -11.03 -3.36
CA ALA A 44 2.26 -11.72 -3.43
C ALA A 44 1.18 -11.05 -2.57
N THR A 45 1.54 -10.61 -1.36
CA THR A 45 0.62 -9.89 -0.47
C THR A 45 0.33 -8.49 -1.00
N LEU A 46 1.34 -7.81 -1.54
CA LEU A 46 1.16 -6.49 -2.15
C LEU A 46 0.18 -6.55 -3.35
N ALA A 47 0.31 -7.56 -4.21
CA ALA A 47 -0.60 -7.77 -5.33
C ALA A 47 -2.05 -8.01 -4.85
N ALA A 48 -2.23 -8.69 -3.71
CA ALA A 48 -3.55 -8.86 -3.10
C ALA A 48 -4.12 -7.54 -2.57
N PHE A 49 -3.29 -6.67 -1.98
CA PHE A 49 -3.70 -5.33 -1.56
C PHE A 49 -4.16 -4.49 -2.75
N GLU A 50 -3.39 -4.48 -3.85
CA GLU A 50 -3.80 -3.76 -5.06
C GLU A 50 -5.12 -4.29 -5.63
N ALA A 51 -5.29 -5.61 -5.67
CA ALA A 51 -6.53 -6.22 -6.14
C ALA A 51 -7.74 -5.85 -5.27
N PHE A 52 -7.54 -5.80 -3.94
CA PHE A 52 -8.56 -5.36 -3.00
C PHE A 52 -8.92 -3.90 -3.23
N VAL A 53 -7.93 -3.00 -3.30
CA VAL A 53 -8.13 -1.56 -3.53
C VAL A 53 -8.87 -1.34 -4.86
N ARG A 54 -8.47 -2.01 -5.94
CA ARG A 54 -9.18 -1.91 -7.23
C ARG A 54 -10.65 -2.35 -7.14
N LYS A 55 -10.96 -3.34 -6.31
CA LYS A 55 -12.33 -3.81 -6.08
C LYS A 55 -13.12 -2.85 -5.19
N ALA A 56 -12.49 -2.29 -4.17
CA ALA A 56 -13.09 -1.31 -3.26
C ALA A 56 -13.42 0.01 -4.00
N ASP A 57 -12.50 0.48 -4.85
CA ASP A 57 -12.70 1.66 -5.71
C ASP A 57 -13.77 1.45 -6.79
N GLY A 58 -14.09 0.19 -7.11
CA GLY A 58 -15.10 -0.22 -8.08
C GLY A 58 -16.53 -0.35 -7.54
N HIS A 59 -16.80 0.09 -6.29
CA HIS A 59 -18.16 0.12 -5.76
C HIS A 59 -18.83 1.48 -6.03
N GLY A 60 -19.40 1.57 -7.23
CA GLY A 60 -20.60 2.35 -7.56
C GLY A 60 -21.56 1.44 -8.30
#